data_AF-A0AAV3ED55-F1
#
_entry.id   AF-A0AAV3ED55-F1
#
_cell.length_a   1.000
_cell.length_b   1.000
_cell.length_c   1.000
_cell.angle_alpha   90.00
_cell.angle_beta   90.00
_cell.angle_gamma   90.00
#
_symmetry.space_group_name_H-M   'P 1'
#
loop_
_entity.id
_entity.type
_entity.pdbx_description
1 polymer ?
#
loop_
_entity_poly.entity_id
_entity_poly.type
_entity_poly.pdbx_seq_one_letter_code
_entity_poly.pdbx_strand_id
1 'polypeptide(L)'
;MEKISYRIGQIIAIAILIFSLWALVKAILFSITFFNNLPTLDTVIIVALVSGTISIASTIAKFIWERQQQKREYLTQKREEPYEQFVAIIYKIVKNKDQNYPELENDILTLNKCLSLWGSKNVVKSWSEFILLSFENTDRQKLLDKSEEILNHMRNDLGVKKQRIQYYAHFSSVILTI
;
A
#
# COMPACT_ATOMS: atom_id res chain seq x y z
N MET A 1 3.83 57.20 11.49
CA MET A 1 2.66 56.44 12.00
C MET A 1 2.82 54.92 11.85
N GLU A 2 3.52 54.42 10.82
CA GLU A 2 3.72 52.96 10.59
C GLU A 2 4.46 52.19 11.69
N LYS A 3 5.45 52.80 12.37
CA LYS A 3 6.19 52.11 13.45
C LYS A 3 5.33 51.85 14.69
N ILE A 4 4.27 52.63 14.90
CA ILE A 4 3.39 52.51 16.08
C ILE A 4 2.40 51.37 15.88
N SER A 5 1.81 51.24 14.68
CA SER A 5 0.91 50.12 14.35
C SER A 5 1.62 48.77 14.40
N TYR A 6 2.87 48.69 13.94
CA TYR A 6 3.68 47.47 14.02
C TYR A 6 3.93 47.02 15.48
N ARG A 7 4.24 47.96 16.38
CA ARG A 7 4.46 47.66 17.80
C ARG A 7 3.19 47.20 18.51
N ILE A 8 2.04 47.76 18.15
CA ILE A 8 0.73 47.32 18.66
C ILE A 8 0.42 45.88 18.23
N GLY A 9 0.69 45.53 16.96
CA GLY A 9 0.53 44.16 16.45
C GLY A 9 1.37 43.13 17.21
N GLN A 10 2.62 43.47 17.56
CA GLN A 10 3.49 42.58 18.35
C GLN A 10 2.94 42.33 19.76
N ILE A 11 2.38 43.36 20.42
CA ILE A 11 1.80 43.22 21.77
C ILE A 11 0.59 42.30 21.75
N ILE A 12 -0.28 42.42 20.74
CA ILE A 12 -1.46 41.57 20.59
C ILE A 12 -1.05 40.10 20.35
N ALA A 13 -0.06 39.86 19.49
CA ALA A 13 0.43 38.51 19.24
C ALA A 13 1.00 37.84 20.50
N ILE A 14 1.75 38.60 21.32
CA ILE A 14 2.28 38.11 22.60
C ILE A 14 1.14 37.81 23.59
N ALA A 15 0.11 38.66 23.65
CA ALA A 15 -1.06 38.44 24.51
C ALA A 15 -1.82 37.16 24.14
N ILE A 16 -2.00 36.88 22.84
CA ILE A 16 -2.64 35.64 22.36
C ILE A 16 -1.81 34.41 22.73
N LEU A 17 -0.48 34.48 22.59
CA LEU A 17 0.41 33.39 22.99
C LEU A 17 0.33 33.09 24.48
N ILE A 18 0.34 34.13 25.33
CA ILE A 18 0.23 33.98 26.79
C ILE A 18 -1.13 33.38 27.16
N PHE A 19 -2.21 33.85 26.54
CA PHE A 19 -3.56 33.32 26.78
C PHE A 19 -3.67 31.85 26.38
N SER A 20 -3.13 31.48 25.21
CA SER A 20 -3.07 30.09 24.74
C SER A 20 -2.32 29.19 25.71
N LEU A 21 -1.16 29.64 26.19
CA LEU A 21 -0.36 28.89 27.16
C LEU A 21 -1.08 28.73 28.50
N TRP A 22 -1.74 29.78 28.99
CA TRP A 22 -2.53 29.75 30.22
C TRP A 22 -3.71 28.77 30.12
N ALA A 23 -4.42 28.77 28.98
CA ALA A 23 -5.52 27.85 28.72
C ALA A 23 -5.04 26.39 28.70
N LEU A 24 -3.90 26.11 28.08
CA LEU A 24 -3.29 24.77 28.07
C LEU A 24 -2.95 24.28 29.48
N VAL A 25 -2.32 25.14 30.29
CA VAL A 25 -1.98 24.80 31.69
C VAL A 25 -3.25 24.49 32.49
N LYS A 26 -4.32 25.29 32.35
CA LYS A 26 -5.60 25.05 33.01
C LYS A 26 -6.25 23.74 32.56
N ALA A 27 -6.18 23.40 31.28
CA ALA A 27 -6.71 22.14 30.75
C ALA A 27 -5.97 20.91 31.32
N ILE A 28 -4.64 20.99 31.44
CA ILE A 28 -3.82 19.92 32.05
C ILE A 28 -4.16 19.76 33.52
N LEU A 29 -4.22 20.87 34.28
CA LEU A 29 -4.58 20.84 35.69
C LEU A 29 -5.99 20.27 35.90
N PHE A 30 -6.97 20.68 35.09
CA PHE A 30 -8.32 20.12 35.14
C PHE A 30 -8.31 18.61 34.93
N SER A 31 -7.55 18.13 33.94
CA SER A 31 -7.42 16.69 33.66
C SER A 31 -6.82 15.95 34.85
N ILE A 32 -5.72 16.44 35.42
CA ILE A 32 -5.09 15.82 36.61
C ILE A 32 -6.07 15.78 37.79
N THR A 33 -6.80 16.88 38.02
CA THR A 33 -7.78 16.96 39.12
C THR A 33 -8.93 15.99 38.91
N PHE A 34 -9.39 15.83 37.67
CA PHE A 34 -10.41 14.87 37.29
C PHE A 34 -9.95 13.43 37.56
N PHE A 35 -8.74 13.06 37.11
CA PHE A 35 -8.18 11.72 37.34
C PHE A 35 -7.92 11.44 38.83
N ASN A 36 -7.46 12.43 39.59
CA ASN A 36 -7.23 12.29 41.04
C ASN A 36 -8.53 12.09 41.84
N ASN A 37 -9.67 12.55 41.31
CA ASN A 37 -10.98 12.37 41.93
C ASN A 37 -11.71 11.10 41.43
N LEU A 38 -11.17 10.36 40.45
CA LEU A 38 -11.77 9.08 40.03
C LEU A 38 -11.85 8.02 41.15
N PRO A 39 -10.87 7.88 42.06
CA PRO A 39 -10.90 6.86 43.11
C PRO A 39 -11.96 7.11 44.20
N THR A 40 -12.50 8.34 44.29
CA THR A 40 -13.57 8.66 45.24
C THR A 40 -14.96 8.34 44.67
N LEU A 41 -15.04 7.97 43.39
CA LEU A 41 -16.27 7.54 42.75
C LEU A 41 -16.61 6.11 43.14
N ASP A 42 -17.91 5.82 43.18
CA ASP A 42 -18.41 4.50 43.52
C ASP A 42 -17.96 3.45 42.50
N THR A 43 -17.72 2.22 42.96
CA THR A 43 -17.10 1.16 42.13
C THR A 43 -17.91 0.89 40.85
N VAL A 44 -19.24 0.99 40.94
CA VAL A 44 -20.16 0.83 39.81
C VAL A 44 -19.93 1.89 38.72
N ILE A 45 -19.65 3.13 39.12
CA ILE A 45 -19.42 4.26 38.21
C ILE A 45 -18.09 4.08 37.47
N ILE A 46 -17.06 3.58 38.16
CA ILE A 46 -15.76 3.28 37.57
C ILE A 46 -15.89 2.20 36.49
N VAL A 47 -16.60 1.10 36.77
CA VAL A 47 -16.82 0.02 35.79
C VAL A 47 -17.59 0.52 34.57
N ALA A 48 -18.60 1.36 34.77
CA ALA A 48 -19.37 1.96 33.66
C ALA A 48 -18.49 2.86 32.77
N LEU A 49 -17.62 3.68 33.37
CA LEU A 49 -16.67 4.52 32.63
C LEU A 49 -15.65 3.68 31.84
N VAL A 50 -15.08 2.65 32.46
CA VAL A 50 -14.14 1.75 31.79
C VAL A 50 -14.82 1.00 30.64
N SER A 51 -16.02 0.46 30.87
CA SER A 51 -16.77 -0.23 29.81
C SER A 51 -17.14 0.71 28.66
N GLY A 52 -17.56 1.94 28.97
CA GLY A 52 -17.88 2.96 27.96
C GLY A 52 -16.66 3.32 27.11
N THR A 53 -15.51 3.54 27.75
CA THR A 53 -14.26 3.86 27.03
C THR A 53 -13.77 2.71 26.16
N ILE A 54 -13.81 1.46 26.65
CA ILE A 54 -13.44 0.28 25.85
C ILE A 54 -14.36 0.11 24.64
N SER A 55 -15.66 0.34 24.80
CA SER A 55 -16.64 0.26 23.70
C SER A 55 -16.36 1.28 22.59
N ILE A 56 -16.11 2.53 22.96
CA ILE A 56 -15.79 3.60 22.00
C ILE A 56 -14.44 3.32 21.32
N ALA A 57 -13.41 2.99 22.10
CA ALA A 57 -12.08 2.71 21.58
C ALA A 57 -12.05 1.51 20.62
N SER A 58 -12.74 0.42 20.98
CA SER A 58 -12.82 -0.77 20.14
C SER A 58 -13.59 -0.53 18.84
N THR A 59 -14.64 0.31 18.86
CA THR A 59 -15.40 0.68 17.65
C THR A 59 -14.53 1.48 16.68
N ILE A 60 -13.78 2.46 17.17
CA ILE A 60 -12.86 3.26 16.35
C ILE A 60 -11.74 2.37 15.77
N ALA A 61 -11.16 1.50 16.60
CA ALA A 61 -10.12 0.57 16.16
C ALA A 61 -10.62 -0.38 15.06
N LYS A 62 -11.82 -0.96 15.23
CA LYS A 62 -12.45 -1.82 14.21
C LYS A 62 -12.69 -1.07 12.91
N PHE A 63 -13.25 0.14 12.97
CA PHE A 63 -13.53 0.94 11.78
C PHE A 63 -12.26 1.25 10.97
N ILE A 64 -11.17 1.61 11.66
CA ILE A 64 -9.87 1.86 11.01
C ILE A 64 -9.34 0.57 10.38
N TRP A 65 -9.39 -0.54 11.11
CA TRP A 65 -8.90 -1.83 10.63
C TRP A 65 -9.68 -2.33 9.41
N GLU A 66 -11.01 -2.33 9.49
CA GLU A 66 -11.91 -2.78 8.42
C GLU A 66 -11.70 -1.96 7.14
N ARG A 67 -11.55 -0.64 7.24
CA ARG A 67 -11.25 0.19 6.06
C ARG A 67 -9.93 -0.18 5.39
N GLN A 68 -8.89 -0.47 6.18
CA GLN A 68 -7.61 -0.88 5.62
C GLN A 68 -7.71 -2.26 4.98
N GLN A 69 -8.45 -3.17 5.61
CA GLN A 69 -8.64 -4.52 5.11
C GLN A 69 -9.47 -4.55 3.83
N GLN A 70 -10.60 -3.85 3.78
CA GLN A 70 -11.43 -3.73 2.58
C GLN A 70 -10.66 -3.14 1.39
N LYS A 71 -9.80 -2.14 1.64
CA LYS A 71 -8.93 -1.59 0.59
C LYS A 71 -7.95 -2.63 0.07
N ARG A 72 -7.35 -3.42 0.96
CA ARG A 72 -6.42 -4.50 0.57
C ARG A 72 -7.13 -5.56 -0.25
N GLU A 73 -8.27 -6.05 0.23
CA GLU A 73 -9.09 -7.06 -0.46
C GLU A 73 -9.57 -6.56 -1.82
N TYR A 74 -10.05 -5.32 -1.90
CA TYR A 74 -10.45 -4.71 -3.17
C TYR A 74 -9.30 -4.61 -4.17
N LEU A 75 -8.12 -4.16 -3.72
CA LEU A 75 -6.94 -4.07 -4.58
C LEU A 75 -6.42 -5.45 -4.99
N THR A 76 -6.43 -6.43 -4.09
CA THR A 76 -6.05 -7.82 -4.39
C THR A 76 -6.98 -8.40 -5.45
N GLN A 77 -8.31 -8.28 -5.27
CA GLN A 77 -9.30 -8.78 -6.22
C GLN A 77 -9.14 -8.14 -7.62
N LYS A 78 -8.81 -6.84 -7.68
CA LYS A 78 -8.54 -6.15 -8.95
C LYS A 78 -7.19 -6.48 -9.58
N ARG A 79 -6.25 -7.05 -8.82
CA ARG A 79 -4.92 -7.48 -9.30
C ARG A 79 -4.89 -8.93 -9.77
N GLU A 80 -5.79 -9.77 -9.26
CA GLU A 80 -5.91 -11.18 -9.67
C GLU A 80 -6.12 -11.30 -11.19
N GLU A 81 -7.06 -10.55 -11.76
CA GLU A 81 -7.38 -10.60 -13.18
C GLU A 81 -6.19 -10.18 -14.09
N PRO A 82 -5.52 -9.04 -13.88
CA PRO A 82 -4.29 -8.68 -14.61
C PRO A 82 -3.15 -9.71 -14.49
N TYR A 83 -2.98 -10.32 -13.31
CA TYR A 83 -1.90 -11.28 -13.07
C TYR A 83 -2.23 -12.66 -13.62
N GLU A 84 -3.50 -13.06 -13.64
CA GLU A 84 -3.98 -14.25 -14.34
C GLU A 84 -3.75 -14.10 -15.86
N GLN A 85 -4.10 -12.94 -16.43
CA GLN A 85 -3.83 -12.64 -17.84
C GLN A 85 -2.34 -12.70 -18.16
N PHE A 86 -1.47 -12.16 -17.29
CA PHE A 86 -0.02 -12.29 -17.44
C PHE A 86 0.41 -13.75 -17.55
N VAL A 87 0.01 -14.59 -16.59
CA VAL A 87 0.39 -16.01 -16.56
C VAL A 87 -0.19 -16.74 -17.76
N ALA A 88 -1.43 -16.43 -18.17
CA ALA A 88 -2.10 -17.03 -19.33
C ALA A 88 -1.35 -16.73 -20.64
N ILE A 89 -0.91 -15.48 -20.85
CA ILE A 89 -0.12 -15.09 -22.02
C ILE A 89 1.17 -15.90 -22.07
N ILE A 90 1.87 -16.06 -20.94
CA ILE A 90 3.10 -16.84 -20.96
C ILE A 90 2.82 -18.31 -21.20
N TYR A 91 1.75 -18.89 -20.66
CA TYR A 91 1.37 -20.27 -20.99
C TYR A 91 1.03 -20.45 -22.47
N LYS A 92 0.38 -19.47 -23.10
CA LYS A 92 0.10 -19.49 -24.55
C LYS A 92 1.38 -19.43 -25.37
N ILE A 93 2.32 -18.56 -24.99
CA ILE A 93 3.68 -18.51 -25.58
C ILE A 93 4.37 -19.88 -25.39
N VAL A 94 4.22 -20.47 -24.21
CA VAL A 94 4.82 -21.77 -23.88
C VAL A 94 4.28 -22.91 -24.75
N LYS A 95 2.99 -22.87 -25.01
CA LYS A 95 2.27 -23.90 -25.77
C LYS A 95 2.51 -23.79 -27.28
N ASN A 96 2.65 -22.58 -27.80
CA ASN A 96 2.80 -22.31 -29.23
C ASN A 96 4.29 -22.20 -29.66
N LYS A 97 5.16 -23.06 -29.10
CA LYS A 97 6.61 -23.07 -29.37
C LYS A 97 7.01 -23.04 -30.85
N ASP A 98 6.19 -23.63 -31.72
CA ASP A 98 6.49 -23.83 -33.14
C ASP A 98 5.49 -23.14 -34.10
N GLN A 99 4.54 -22.34 -33.58
CA GLN A 99 3.56 -21.67 -34.41
C GLN A 99 3.47 -20.18 -34.08
N ASN A 100 3.50 -19.38 -35.14
CA ASN A 100 3.26 -17.94 -35.09
C ASN A 100 2.01 -17.69 -34.24
N TYR A 101 2.14 -16.95 -33.14
CA TYR A 101 1.02 -16.65 -32.25
C TYR A 101 0.37 -15.35 -32.73
N PRO A 102 -0.68 -15.40 -33.59
CA PRO A 102 -1.19 -14.22 -34.28
C PRO A 102 -1.81 -13.18 -33.35
N GLU A 103 -2.25 -13.60 -32.16
CA GLU A 103 -2.88 -12.72 -31.16
C GLU A 103 -1.88 -12.19 -30.11
N LEU A 104 -0.59 -12.53 -30.20
CA LEU A 104 0.43 -12.14 -29.21
C LEU A 104 0.49 -10.64 -28.97
N GLU A 105 0.47 -9.87 -30.06
CA GLU A 105 0.55 -8.41 -29.99
C GLU A 105 -0.64 -7.83 -29.22
N ASN A 106 -1.85 -8.29 -29.51
CA ASN A 106 -3.07 -7.83 -28.85
C ASN A 106 -3.12 -8.23 -27.36
N ASP A 107 -2.65 -9.43 -27.05
CA ASP A 107 -2.53 -9.93 -25.69
C ASP A 107 -1.51 -9.12 -24.87
N ILE A 108 -0.33 -8.81 -25.43
CA ILE A 108 0.68 -7.94 -24.79
C ILE A 108 0.13 -6.53 -24.60
N LEU A 109 -0.58 -5.96 -25.58
CA LEU A 109 -1.19 -4.64 -25.46
C LEU A 109 -2.26 -4.61 -24.36
N THR A 110 -3.06 -5.67 -24.24
CA THR A 110 -4.07 -5.79 -23.18
C THR A 110 -3.41 -5.91 -21.80
N LEU A 111 -2.37 -6.73 -21.69
CA LEU A 111 -1.55 -6.85 -20.48
C LEU A 111 -0.93 -5.52 -20.06
N ASN A 112 -0.35 -4.77 -21.01
CA ASN A 112 0.23 -3.45 -20.74
C ASN A 112 -0.81 -2.47 -20.22
N LYS A 113 -2.02 -2.46 -20.79
CA LYS A 113 -3.15 -1.65 -20.28
C LYS A 113 -3.49 -2.06 -18.84
N CYS A 114 -3.69 -3.34 -18.58
CA CYS A 114 -4.05 -3.84 -17.25
C CYS A 114 -2.96 -3.57 -16.20
N LEU A 115 -1.68 -3.81 -16.52
CA LEU A 115 -0.55 -3.54 -15.64
C LEU A 115 -0.37 -2.05 -15.36
N SER A 116 -0.60 -1.17 -16.35
CA SER A 116 -0.51 0.28 -16.12
C SER A 116 -1.60 0.81 -15.19
N LEU A 117 -2.79 0.20 -15.21
CA LEU A 117 -3.93 0.60 -14.38
C LEU A 117 -3.88 0.00 -12.97
N TRP A 118 -3.55 -1.28 -12.86
CA TRP A 118 -3.74 -2.06 -11.63
C TRP A 118 -2.45 -2.69 -11.09
N GLY A 119 -1.35 -2.64 -11.86
CA GLY A 119 -0.06 -3.17 -11.46
C GLY A 119 0.56 -2.37 -10.31
N SER A 120 1.21 -3.10 -9.39
CA SER A 120 2.04 -2.50 -8.35
C SER A 120 3.27 -1.85 -8.96
N LYS A 121 3.80 -0.81 -8.30
CA LYS A 121 4.98 -0.07 -8.74
C LYS A 121 6.17 -0.99 -9.07
N ASN A 122 6.37 -2.04 -8.27
CA ASN A 122 7.46 -2.99 -8.46
C ASN A 122 7.23 -3.87 -9.69
N VAL A 123 6.01 -4.36 -9.87
CA VAL A 123 5.64 -5.20 -11.03
C VAL A 123 5.80 -4.42 -12.34
N VAL A 124 5.27 -3.20 -12.41
CA VAL A 124 5.35 -2.35 -13.61
C VAL A 124 6.81 -2.03 -13.95
N LYS A 125 7.63 -1.73 -12.93
CA LYS A 125 9.06 -1.48 -13.12
C LYS A 125 9.78 -2.71 -13.67
N SER A 126 9.63 -3.86 -13.02
CA SER A 126 10.32 -5.09 -13.45
C SER A 126 9.84 -5.56 -14.83
N TRP A 127 8.57 -5.35 -15.18
CA TRP A 127 8.02 -5.60 -16.52
C TRP A 127 8.62 -4.68 -17.58
N SER A 128 8.70 -3.37 -17.30
CA SER A 128 9.33 -2.41 -18.21
C SER A 128 10.81 -2.77 -18.47
N GLU A 129 11.53 -3.17 -17.43
CA GLU A 129 12.93 -3.60 -17.55
C GLU A 129 13.05 -4.91 -18.34
N PHE A 130 12.10 -5.84 -18.20
CA PHE A 130 12.05 -7.06 -19.02
C PHE A 130 11.84 -6.76 -20.51
N ILE A 131 10.93 -5.84 -20.85
CA ILE A 131 10.71 -5.40 -22.22
C ILE A 131 11.99 -4.79 -22.81
N LEU A 132 12.66 -3.89 -22.08
CA LEU A 132 13.91 -3.27 -22.55
C LEU A 132 15.00 -4.32 -22.81
N LEU A 133 15.19 -5.26 -21.89
CA LEU A 133 16.17 -6.34 -22.04
C LEU A 133 15.85 -7.27 -23.23
N SER A 134 14.56 -7.46 -23.55
CA SER A 134 14.14 -8.29 -24.67
C SER A 134 14.49 -7.68 -26.02
N PHE A 135 14.47 -6.35 -26.14
CA PHE A 135 14.88 -5.65 -27.36
C PHE A 135 16.39 -5.56 -27.54
N GLU A 136 17.14 -5.53 -26.44
CA GLU A 136 18.60 -5.38 -26.46
C GLU A 136 19.36 -6.68 -26.79
N ASN A 137 18.68 -7.81 -27.06
CA ASN A 137 19.29 -9.14 -27.27
C ASN A 137 20.30 -9.50 -26.16
N THR A 138 19.99 -9.10 -24.92
CA THR A 138 20.87 -9.27 -23.77
C THR A 138 20.95 -10.74 -23.34
N ASP A 139 22.01 -11.08 -22.58
CA ASP A 139 22.21 -12.40 -21.96
C ASP A 139 20.91 -13.02 -21.45
N ARG A 140 20.61 -14.15 -22.06
CA ARG A 140 19.54 -15.09 -21.77
C ARG A 140 19.28 -15.26 -20.29
N GLN A 141 20.29 -15.41 -19.45
CA GLN A 141 20.11 -15.57 -18.00
C GLN A 141 19.44 -14.36 -17.35
N LYS A 142 19.76 -13.14 -17.80
CA LYS A 142 19.19 -11.91 -17.24
C LYS A 142 17.71 -11.76 -17.53
N LEU A 143 17.25 -12.20 -18.69
CA LEU A 143 15.81 -12.23 -19.03
C LEU A 143 15.05 -13.18 -18.10
N LEU A 144 15.65 -14.31 -17.76
CA LEU A 144 15.07 -15.30 -16.86
C LEU A 144 14.95 -14.77 -15.45
N ASP A 145 16.03 -14.22 -14.92
CA ASP A 145 16.07 -13.61 -13.60
C ASP A 145 15.00 -12.52 -13.48
N LYS A 146 14.80 -11.74 -14.55
CA LYS A 146 13.79 -10.68 -14.59
C LYS A 146 12.36 -11.22 -14.60
N SER A 147 12.11 -12.29 -15.34
CA SER A 147 10.80 -12.96 -15.34
C SER A 147 10.45 -13.56 -13.96
N GLU A 148 11.43 -14.14 -13.26
CA GLU A 148 11.27 -14.62 -11.88
C GLU A 148 10.99 -13.46 -10.91
N GLU A 149 11.66 -12.33 -11.11
CA GLU A 149 11.44 -11.13 -10.30
C GLU A 149 10.02 -10.60 -10.44
N ILE A 150 9.50 -10.50 -11.68
CA ILE A 150 8.12 -10.06 -11.96
C ILE A 150 7.12 -10.97 -11.26
N LEU A 151 7.25 -12.29 -11.42
CA LEU A 151 6.37 -13.27 -10.78
C LEU A 151 6.43 -13.19 -9.25
N ASN A 152 7.61 -12.98 -8.68
CA ASN A 152 7.76 -12.83 -7.24
C ASN A 152 7.11 -11.54 -6.72
N HIS A 153 7.21 -10.43 -7.46
CA HIS A 153 6.51 -9.20 -7.10
C HIS A 153 4.99 -9.38 -7.15
N MET A 154 4.46 -10.03 -8.20
CA MET A 154 3.03 -10.35 -8.31
C MET A 154 2.55 -11.24 -7.15
N ARG A 155 3.31 -12.30 -6.83
CA ARG A 155 3.01 -13.19 -5.69
C ARG A 155 3.00 -12.44 -4.36
N ASN A 156 3.99 -11.58 -4.14
CA ASN A 156 4.08 -10.77 -2.94
C ASN A 156 2.91 -9.77 -2.83
N ASP A 157 2.47 -9.21 -3.95
CA ASP A 157 1.28 -8.34 -4.01
C ASP A 157 -0.03 -9.09 -3.69
N LEU A 158 -0.08 -10.41 -3.92
CA LEU A 158 -1.17 -11.30 -3.54
C LEU A 158 -1.01 -11.93 -2.14
N GLY A 159 0.02 -11.54 -1.38
CA GLY A 159 0.25 -12.05 -0.02
C GLY A 159 0.97 -13.41 0.06
N VAL A 160 1.48 -13.92 -1.06
CA VAL A 160 2.26 -15.15 -1.11
C VAL A 160 3.74 -14.83 -0.88
N LYS A 161 4.36 -15.49 0.10
CA LYS A 161 5.78 -15.29 0.43
C LYS A 161 6.69 -15.58 -0.77
N LYS A 162 7.75 -14.78 -0.89
CA LYS A 162 8.83 -14.96 -1.88
C LYS A 162 9.43 -16.36 -1.76
N GLN A 163 9.56 -17.03 -2.90
CA GLN A 163 10.24 -18.33 -3.00
C GLN A 163 11.16 -18.29 -4.23
N ARG A 164 12.29 -18.99 -4.16
CA ARG A 164 13.11 -19.28 -5.34
C ARG A 164 12.42 -20.42 -6.08
N ILE A 165 11.73 -20.13 -7.18
CA ILE A 165 10.84 -21.12 -7.80
C ILE A 165 11.59 -21.82 -8.93
N GLN A 166 12.17 -22.98 -8.62
CA GLN A 166 12.96 -23.79 -9.55
C GLN A 166 12.12 -24.38 -10.72
N TYR A 167 10.79 -24.48 -10.56
CA TYR A 167 9.85 -25.02 -11.55
C TYR A 167 9.70 -24.18 -12.83
N TYR A 168 10.03 -22.88 -12.80
CA TYR A 168 9.97 -22.02 -13.98
C TYR A 168 11.26 -22.04 -14.82
N ALA A 169 12.25 -22.88 -14.49
CA ALA A 169 13.36 -23.20 -15.42
C ALA A 169 12.83 -23.76 -16.76
N HIS A 170 11.64 -24.36 -16.78
CA HIS A 170 10.99 -24.77 -18.02
C HIS A 170 10.31 -23.61 -18.75
N PHE A 171 9.65 -22.68 -18.05
CA PHE A 171 9.08 -21.45 -18.60
C PHE A 171 10.14 -20.53 -19.21
N SER A 172 11.28 -20.46 -18.53
CA SER A 172 12.53 -19.89 -18.99
C SER A 172 12.94 -20.42 -20.36
N SER A 173 12.98 -21.74 -20.54
CA SER A 173 13.34 -22.38 -21.81
C SER A 173 12.41 -22.06 -22.99
N VAL A 174 11.22 -21.50 -22.74
CA VAL A 174 10.24 -21.27 -23.80
C VAL A 174 10.13 -19.82 -24.26
N ILE A 175 10.22 -18.85 -23.36
CA ILE A 175 10.52 -17.46 -23.77
C ILE A 175 11.79 -17.43 -24.63
N LEU A 176 12.67 -18.41 -24.39
CA LEU A 176 13.94 -18.62 -25.05
C LEU A 176 13.93 -19.19 -26.47
N THR A 177 12.76 -19.56 -27.00
CA THR A 177 12.61 -20.08 -28.37
C THR A 177 11.96 -19.05 -29.31
N ILE A 178 11.56 -17.88 -28.79
CA ILE A 178 11.23 -16.66 -29.55
C ILE A 178 12.51 -15.85 -29.72
#